data_AF-A0A2S9GCS4-F1
#
_entry.id   AF-A0A2S9GCS4-F1
#
_cell.length_a   1.000
_cell.length_b   1.000
_cell.length_c   1.000
_cell.angle_alpha   90.00
_cell.angle_beta   90.00
_cell.angle_gamma   90.00
#
_symmetry.space_group_name_H-M   'P 1'
#
loop_
_entity.id
_entity.type
_entity.pdbx_description
1 polymer ?
#
loop_
_entity_poly.entity_id
_entity_poly.type
_entity_poly.pdbx_seq_one_letter_code
_entity_poly.pdbx_strand_id
1 'polypeptide(L)'
;KNALQAAIDLPFAVSPVVVGVALIALWGTAGLFGFVQNNLGAQIIFGFPGIVLASIFVTLPFVIREVEPVLHEIGTDQEEASATL
;
A
#
# COMPACT_ATOMS: atom_id res chain seq x y z
N LYS A 1 1.67 11.92 -14.24
CA LYS A 1 2.42 10.64 -14.24
C LYS A 1 3.46 10.58 -13.12
N ASN A 2 4.38 11.53 -13.02
CA ASN A 2 5.50 11.45 -12.06
C ASN A 2 5.12 11.35 -10.57
N ALA A 3 4.03 11.99 -10.13
CA ALA A 3 3.62 11.91 -8.72
C ALA A 3 3.12 10.52 -8.30
N LEU A 4 2.43 9.81 -9.20
CA LEU A 4 1.95 8.45 -8.95
C LEU A 4 3.14 7.49 -8.88
N GLN A 5 4.08 7.61 -9.82
CA GLN A 5 5.31 6.81 -9.83
C GLN A 5 6.14 7.06 -8.57
N ALA A 6 6.29 8.33 -8.16
CA ALA A 6 6.97 8.68 -6.92
C ALA A 6 6.29 8.10 -5.68
N ALA A 7 4.96 8.05 -5.63
CA ALA A 7 4.22 7.42 -4.54
C ALA A 7 4.42 5.90 -4.50
N ILE A 8 4.52 5.26 -5.67
CA ILE A 8 4.78 3.82 -5.80
C ILE A 8 6.22 3.48 -5.45
N ASP A 9 7.20 4.33 -5.81
CA ASP A 9 8.60 4.11 -5.48
C ASP A 9 8.97 4.53 -4.05
N LEU A 10 8.09 5.26 -3.36
CA LEU A 10 8.31 5.74 -1.99
C LEU A 10 8.69 4.62 -1.00
N PRO A 11 8.02 3.46 -0.96
CA PRO A 11 8.40 2.37 -0.07
C PRO A 11 9.78 1.79 -0.39
N PHE A 12 10.23 1.84 -1.64
CA PHE A 12 11.59 1.41 -2.03
C PHE A 12 12.68 2.39 -1.56
N ALA A 13 12.38 3.68 -1.57
CA ALA A 13 13.31 4.72 -1.14
C ALA A 13 13.50 4.77 0.38
N VAL A 14 12.62 4.13 1.14
CA VAL A 14 12.55 4.22 2.60
C VAL A 14 12.94 2.90 3.24
N SER A 15 13.81 2.94 4.24
CA SER A 15 14.22 1.74 4.99
C SER A 15 13.01 1.10 5.69
N PRO A 16 12.90 -0.25 5.74
CA PRO A 16 11.82 -0.95 6.46
C PRO A 16 11.66 -0.49 7.91
N VAL A 17 12.75 -0.09 8.57
CA VAL A 17 12.71 0.44 9.94
C VAL A 17 11.93 1.75 10.01
N VAL A 18 12.14 2.64 9.03
CA VAL A 18 11.43 3.93 8.95
C VAL A 18 9.94 3.70 8.66
N VAL A 19 9.60 2.70 7.85
CA VAL A 19 8.20 2.29 7.63
C VAL A 19 7.55 1.86 8.95
N GLY A 20 8.23 1.04 9.75
CA GLY A 20 7.75 0.63 11.08
C GLY A 20 7.51 1.82 12.01
N VAL A 21 8.47 2.75 12.08
CA VAL A 21 8.33 3.98 12.90
C VAL A 21 7.19 4.87 12.38
N ALA A 22 7.05 5.01 11.07
CA ALA A 22 5.96 5.78 10.46
C ALA A 22 4.58 5.17 10.77
N LEU A 23 4.45 3.85 10.72
CA LEU A 23 3.23 3.14 11.12
C LEU A 23 2.93 3.33 12.60
N ILE A 24 3.92 3.27 13.49
CA ILE A 24 3.74 3.55 14.92
C ILE A 24 3.31 5.02 15.13
N ALA A 25 3.89 5.95 14.39
CA ALA A 25 3.53 7.37 14.49
C ALA A 25 2.10 7.66 13.97
N LEU A 26 1.64 6.95 12.94
CA LEU A 26 0.28 7.10 12.40
C LEU A 26 -0.77 6.36 13.24
N TRP A 27 -0.54 5.07 13.52
CA TRP A 27 -1.52 4.14 14.10
C TRP A 27 -1.31 3.87 15.58
N GLY A 28 -0.27 4.45 16.20
CA GLY A 28 -0.08 4.41 17.64
C GLY A 28 -1.24 5.04 18.40
N THR A 29 -1.35 4.75 19.69
CA THR A 29 -2.42 5.26 20.57
C THR A 29 -2.45 6.80 20.63
N ALA A 30 -1.29 7.44 20.47
CA ALA A 30 -1.12 8.89 20.40
C ALA A 30 -0.94 9.42 18.96
N GLY A 31 -1.08 8.56 17.95
CA GLY A 31 -0.93 8.90 16.54
C GLY A 31 -2.18 9.53 15.94
N LEU A 32 -2.06 10.01 14.69
CA LEU A 32 -3.15 10.65 13.95
C LEU A 32 -4.40 9.75 13.84
N PHE A 33 -4.20 8.44 13.70
CA PHE A 33 -5.26 7.43 13.65
C PHE A 33 -5.45 6.66 14.97
N GLY A 34 -4.85 7.13 16.07
CA GLY A 34 -5.02 6.53 17.40
C GLY A 34 -6.46 6.51 17.89
N PHE A 35 -7.32 7.40 17.36
CA PHE A 35 -8.75 7.38 17.64
C PHE A 35 -9.42 6.06 17.23
N VAL A 36 -8.94 5.37 16.19
CA VAL A 36 -9.51 4.10 15.73
C VAL A 36 -9.32 3.02 16.82
N GLN A 37 -8.16 3.00 17.45
CA GLN A 37 -7.90 2.09 18.56
C GLN A 37 -8.76 2.46 19.79
N ASN A 38 -8.92 3.75 20.07
CA ASN A 38 -9.64 4.22 21.26
C ASN A 38 -11.17 4.15 21.13
N ASN A 39 -11.74 4.33 19.94
CA ASN A 39 -13.19 4.41 19.73
C ASN A 39 -13.78 3.13 19.14
N LEU A 40 -13.03 2.42 18.29
CA LEU A 40 -13.47 1.17 17.66
C LEU A 40 -12.97 -0.07 18.42
N GLY A 41 -12.09 0.10 19.41
CA GLY A 41 -11.46 -1.01 20.15
C GLY A 41 -10.52 -1.86 19.28
N ALA A 42 -10.26 -1.44 18.04
CA ALA A 42 -9.44 -2.18 17.09
C ALA A 42 -7.97 -1.84 17.28
N GLN A 43 -7.21 -2.74 17.90
CA GLN A 43 -5.76 -2.61 18.01
C GLN A 43 -5.10 -2.86 16.65
N ILE A 44 -4.78 -1.78 15.94
CA ILE A 44 -4.12 -1.84 14.63
C ILE A 44 -2.62 -1.98 14.79
N ILE A 45 -1.99 -1.11 15.58
CA ILE A 45 -0.57 -1.21 15.88
C ILE A 45 -0.28 -2.41 16.81
N PHE A 46 0.74 -3.20 16.51
CA PHE A 46 1.08 -4.47 17.19
C PHE A 46 0.00 -5.57 17.14
N GLY A 47 -1.08 -5.38 16.38
CA GLY A 47 -2.07 -6.42 16.08
C GLY A 47 -1.83 -7.06 14.71
N PHE A 48 -2.58 -8.13 14.41
CA PHE A 48 -2.64 -8.73 13.08
C PHE A 48 -2.88 -7.72 11.95
N PRO A 49 -3.86 -6.80 12.03
CA PRO A 49 -4.08 -5.80 10.97
C PRO A 49 -2.87 -4.89 10.71
N GLY A 50 -2.09 -4.55 11.74
CA GLY A 50 -0.88 -3.73 11.56
C GLY A 50 0.20 -4.44 10.76
N ILE A 51 0.39 -5.74 11.00
CA ILE A 51 1.34 -6.56 10.23
C ILE A 51 0.87 -6.64 8.77
N VAL A 52 -0.42 -6.89 8.55
CA VAL A 52 -1.01 -6.93 7.19
C VAL A 52 -0.78 -5.62 6.45
N LEU A 53 -1.05 -4.48 7.09
CA LEU A 53 -0.82 -3.16 6.48
C LEU A 53 0.67 -2.93 6.17
N ALA A 54 1.57 -3.29 7.07
CA ALA A 54 3.00 -3.17 6.85
C ALA A 54 3.46 -4.05 5.68
N SER A 55 2.99 -5.29 5.62
CA SER A 55 3.27 -6.21 4.53
C SER A 55 2.77 -5.67 3.20
N ILE A 56 1.52 -5.21 3.12
CA ILE A 56 0.96 -4.61 1.89
C ILE A 56 1.82 -3.41 1.46
N PHE A 57 2.16 -2.51 2.37
CA PHE A 57 2.95 -1.32 2.04
C PHE A 57 4.32 -1.67 1.46
N VAL A 58 4.97 -2.74 1.99
CA VAL A 58 6.28 -3.20 1.52
C VAL A 58 6.17 -4.03 0.23
N THR A 59 5.12 -4.82 0.03
CA THR A 59 4.98 -5.72 -1.13
C THR A 59 4.35 -5.06 -2.35
N LEU A 60 3.49 -4.06 -2.16
CA LEU A 60 2.80 -3.33 -3.22
C LEU A 60 3.71 -2.83 -4.36
N PRO A 61 4.88 -2.22 -4.12
CA PRO A 61 5.69 -1.71 -5.21
C PRO A 61 6.36 -2.82 -6.03
N PHE A 62 6.56 -4.02 -5.45
CA PHE A 62 7.03 -5.19 -6.20
C PHE A 62 5.94 -5.71 -7.14
N VAL A 63 4.70 -5.82 -6.63
CA VAL A 63 3.56 -6.28 -7.42
C VAL A 63 3.33 -5.36 -8.61
N ILE A 64 3.38 -4.04 -8.42
CA ILE A 64 3.16 -3.07 -9.50
C ILE A 64 4.22 -3.22 -10.60
N ARG A 65 5.50 -3.40 -10.23
CA ARG A 65 6.58 -3.57 -11.22
C ARG A 65 6.46 -4.83 -12.07
N GLU A 66 5.74 -5.84 -11.59
CA GLU A 66 5.46 -7.05 -12.35
C GLU A 66 4.17 -6.91 -13.19
N VAL A 67 3.12 -6.32 -12.61
CA VAL A 67 1.81 -6.20 -13.26
C VAL A 67 1.80 -5.13 -14.36
N GLU A 68 2.44 -3.97 -14.16
CA GLU A 68 2.49 -2.87 -15.13
C GLU A 68 3.02 -3.31 -16.51
N PRO A 69 4.20 -3.94 -16.65
CA PRO A 69 4.70 -4.38 -17.95
C PRO A 69 3.84 -5.48 -18.57
N VAL A 70 3.31 -6.40 -17.75
CA VAL A 70 2.44 -7.49 -18.23
C VAL A 70 1.15 -6.94 -18.83
N LEU A 71 0.52 -5.97 -18.17
CA LEU A 71 -0.67 -5.30 -18.71
C LEU A 71 -0.36 -4.54 -20.00
N HIS A 72 0.81 -3.91 -20.09
CA HIS A 72 1.23 -3.24 -21.31
C HIS A 72 1.48 -4.21 -22.48
N GLU A 73 1.93 -5.43 -22.22
CA GLU A 73 2.18 -6.46 -23.24
C GLU A 73 0.90 -7.12 -23.75
N ILE A 74 -0.08 -7.37 -22.87
CA ILE A 74 -1.39 -7.95 -23.23
C ILE A 74 -2.19 -7.01 -24.14
N GLY A 75 -1.93 -5.70 -24.07
CA GLY A 75 -2.66 -4.68 -24.85
C GLY A 75 -4.11 -4.50 -24.38
N THR A 76 -4.90 -3.76 -25.15
CA THR A 76 -6.28 -3.39 -24.80
C THR A 76 -7.34 -4.19 -25.56
N ASP A 77 -6.95 -5.16 -26.39
CA ASP A 77 -7.87 -5.93 -27.25
C ASP A 77 -8.98 -6.63 -26.45
N GLN A 78 -8.65 -7.13 -25.25
CA GLN A 78 -9.62 -7.77 -24.35
C GLN A 78 -10.58 -6.75 -23.70
N GLU A 79 -10.10 -5.53 -23.40
CA GLU A 79 -10.96 -4.44 -22.92
C GLU A 79 -11.92 -3.98 -24.04
N GLU A 80 -11.43 -3.85 -25.28
CA GLU A 80 -12.24 -3.44 -26.43
C GLU A 80 -13.32 -4.49 -26.79
N ALA A 81 -12.98 -5.78 -26.75
CA ALA A 81 -13.95 -6.86 -26.95
C ALA A 81 -15.03 -6.88 -25.86
N SER A 82 -14.65 -6.64 -24.59
CA SER A 82 -15.59 -6.55 -23.46
C SER A 82 -16.47 -5.30 -23.50
N ALA A 83 -16.01 -4.22 -24.14
CA ALA A 83 -16.79 -2.98 -24.29
C ALA A 83 -17.80 -3.05 -25.45
N THR A 84 -17.63 -3.99 -26.39
CA THR A 84 -18.48 -4.14 -27.58
C THR A 84 -19.60 -5.17 -27.40
N LEU A 85 -19.43 -6.14 -26.50
CA LEU A 85 -20.42 -7.17 -26.13
C LEU A 85 -21.29 -6.73 -24.95
#